data_AF-A0AAV2TGU6-F1
#
_entry.id   AF-A0AAV2TGU6-F1
#
_cell.length_a   1.000
_cell.length_b   1.000
_cell.length_c   1.000
_cell.angle_alpha   90.00
_cell.angle_beta   90.00
_cell.angle_gamma   90.00
#
_symmetry.space_group_name_H-M   'P 1'
#
loop_
_entity.id
_entity.type
_entity.pdbx_description
1 polymer ?
#
loop_
_entity_poly.entity_id
_entity_poly.type
_entity_poly.pdbx_seq_one_letter_code
_entity_poly.pdbx_strand_id
1 'polypeptide(L)'
;MQAEKKTMTEFLILLLTAVTSQLTLASPVRFQDCGSSKGSLIEVHVDPCDSNPCTLYKGRQVTLKLVFNSKEHITDAKAVIHGIILGIPVPFPLEDARVCPNVEPACPLDPSVGKYTYTVSFPVKHAYPSIRLKVRVAIQNAEKENVICARLPVQISS
;
A
#
# COMPACT_ATOMS: atom_id res chain seq x y z
N MET A 1 33.34 13.90 48.95
CA MET A 1 32.20 13.13 48.39
C MET A 1 31.54 13.91 47.24
N GLN A 2 32.28 14.22 46.17
CA GLN A 2 31.77 14.99 45.01
C GLN A 2 32.36 14.52 43.66
N ALA A 3 33.33 13.60 43.65
CA ALA A 3 33.95 13.11 42.41
C ALA A 3 33.20 11.90 41.78
N GLU A 4 32.41 11.17 42.56
CA GLU A 4 31.79 9.90 42.13
C GLU A 4 30.48 10.07 41.34
N LYS A 5 29.80 11.22 41.50
CA LYS A 5 28.50 11.49 40.86
C LYS A 5 28.61 11.89 39.38
N LYS A 6 29.76 12.45 38.98
CA LYS A 6 29.96 12.96 37.61
C LYS A 6 30.06 11.81 36.60
N THR A 7 30.68 10.70 36.99
CA THR A 7 30.92 9.55 36.10
C THR A 7 29.66 8.76 35.80
N MET A 8 28.77 8.57 36.78
CA MET A 8 27.53 7.79 36.62
C MET A 8 26.50 8.47 35.70
N THR A 9 26.52 9.80 35.66
CA THR A 9 25.58 10.59 34.85
C THR A 9 25.96 10.56 33.37
N GLU A 10 27.26 10.53 33.04
CA GLU A 10 27.74 10.44 31.65
C GLU A 10 27.48 9.05 31.03
N PHE A 11 27.64 7.97 31.79
CA PHE A 11 27.31 6.60 31.33
C PHE A 11 25.82 6.40 31.07
N LEU A 12 24.94 7.08 31.83
CA LEU A 12 23.49 6.99 31.63
C LEU A 12 23.03 7.74 30.37
N ILE A 13 23.73 8.81 29.99
CA ILE A 13 23.43 9.59 28.77
C ILE A 13 23.89 8.84 27.51
N LEU A 14 24.98 8.06 27.56
CA LEU A 14 25.44 7.25 26.44
C LEU A 14 24.53 6.04 26.12
N LEU A 15 23.74 5.56 27.07
CA LEU A 15 22.82 4.43 26.84
C LEU A 15 21.48 4.87 26.22
N LEU A 16 21.12 6.16 26.28
CA LEU A 16 19.87 6.68 25.71
C LEU A 16 19.93 7.03 24.21
N THR A 17 21.10 7.03 23.58
CA THR A 17 21.27 7.59 22.22
C THR A 17 21.22 6.59 21.07
N ALA A 18 20.89 5.31 21.28
CA ALA A 18 21.05 4.30 20.22
C ALA A 18 19.86 3.36 20.00
N VAL A 19 18.63 3.88 19.91
CA VAL A 19 17.56 3.20 19.15
C VAL A 19 16.76 4.24 18.38
N THR A 20 17.39 4.93 17.42
CA THR A 20 16.63 5.61 16.39
C THR A 20 16.12 4.53 15.42
N SER A 21 14.96 3.97 15.72
CA SER A 21 14.24 3.18 14.71
C SER A 21 14.01 4.09 13.51
N GLN A 22 14.76 3.88 12.44
CA GLN A 22 14.56 4.60 11.19
C GLN A 22 13.19 4.19 10.65
N LEU A 23 12.17 5.02 10.88
CA LEU A 23 10.91 4.87 10.16
C LEU A 23 11.21 5.21 8.69
N THR A 24 11.40 4.20 7.85
CA THR A 24 11.43 4.39 6.40
C THR A 24 10.02 4.73 5.94
N LEU A 25 9.76 6.01 5.66
CA LEU A 25 8.49 6.40 5.03
C LEU A 25 8.48 5.86 3.60
N ALA A 26 7.58 4.92 3.31
CA ALA A 26 7.36 4.40 1.97
C ALA A 26 6.92 5.55 1.03
N SER A 27 7.78 5.93 0.10
CA SER A 27 7.49 7.01 -0.86
C SER A 27 6.45 6.56 -1.89
N PRO A 28 5.59 7.47 -2.38
CA PRO A 28 4.61 7.13 -3.41
C PRO A 28 5.28 6.57 -4.67
N VAL A 29 4.71 5.50 -5.23
CA VAL A 29 5.17 4.89 -6.47
C VAL A 29 4.48 5.52 -7.68
N ARG A 30 5.16 5.52 -8.83
CA ARG A 30 4.56 6.00 -10.09
C ARG A 30 3.50 5.00 -10.57
N PHE A 31 2.35 5.53 -10.98
CA PHE A 31 1.26 4.77 -11.56
C PHE A 31 0.68 5.47 -12.79
N GLN A 32 -0.06 4.72 -13.59
CA GLN A 32 -0.90 5.20 -14.69
C GLN A 32 -2.37 5.01 -14.29
N ASP A 33 -3.19 6.06 -14.34
CA ASP A 33 -4.63 5.91 -14.17
C ASP A 33 -5.20 5.05 -15.33
N CYS A 34 -6.03 4.06 -14.97
CA CYS A 34 -6.60 3.11 -15.93
C CYS A 34 -8.13 3.13 -16.03
N GLY A 35 -8.74 4.24 -15.60
CA GLY A 35 -10.16 4.54 -15.75
C GLY A 35 -10.86 4.79 -14.41
N SER A 36 -10.39 5.74 -13.61
CA SER A 36 -11.08 6.20 -12.38
C SER A 36 -12.28 7.09 -12.71
N SER A 37 -13.51 6.54 -12.70
CA SER A 37 -14.73 7.28 -13.05
C SER A 37 -15.42 7.91 -11.84
N LYS A 38 -15.44 7.21 -10.69
CA LYS A 38 -16.22 7.61 -9.49
C LYS A 38 -15.38 8.19 -8.35
N GLY A 39 -14.13 8.51 -8.64
CA GLY A 39 -13.16 9.04 -7.69
C GLY A 39 -11.97 9.68 -8.37
N SER A 40 -10.96 10.01 -7.57
CA SER A 40 -9.65 10.43 -8.06
C SER A 40 -8.55 9.76 -7.24
N LEU A 41 -7.66 9.03 -7.92
CA LEU A 41 -6.49 8.43 -7.29
C LEU A 41 -5.39 9.48 -7.14
N ILE A 42 -4.84 9.60 -5.94
CA ILE A 42 -3.83 10.61 -5.59
C ILE A 42 -2.46 9.96 -5.49
N GLU A 43 -2.32 8.94 -4.63
CA GLU A 43 -1.06 8.25 -4.37
C GLU A 43 -1.26 6.75 -4.29
N VAL A 44 -0.20 6.02 -4.66
CA VAL A 44 -0.07 4.58 -4.47
C VAL A 44 1.21 4.36 -3.68
N HIS A 45 1.15 3.60 -2.60
CA HIS A 45 2.34 3.16 -1.86
C HIS A 45 2.42 1.65 -1.88
N VAL A 46 3.63 1.14 -2.04
CA VAL A 46 3.96 -0.27 -1.95
C VAL A 46 5.06 -0.39 -0.92
N ASP A 47 4.85 -1.20 0.11
CA ASP A 47 5.81 -1.40 1.20
C ASP A 47 6.02 -2.90 1.47
N PRO A 48 7.26 -3.40 1.54
CA PRO A 48 8.49 -2.70 1.20
C PRO A 48 8.60 -2.42 -0.32
N CYS A 49 9.26 -1.33 -0.67
CA CYS A 49 9.68 -1.04 -2.04
C CYS A 49 11.07 -0.41 -2.04
N ASP A 50 12.08 -1.22 -2.36
CA ASP A 50 13.52 -0.88 -2.34
C ASP A 50 14.10 -0.57 -3.73
N SER A 51 13.29 -0.71 -4.79
CA SER A 51 13.68 -0.50 -6.18
C SER A 51 12.60 0.20 -7.00
N ASN A 52 12.95 0.67 -8.20
CA ASN A 52 11.98 1.21 -9.16
C ASN A 52 12.12 0.48 -10.53
N PRO A 53 11.15 -0.34 -10.96
CA PRO A 53 9.89 -0.67 -10.27
C PRO A 53 10.10 -1.43 -8.96
N CYS A 54 9.11 -1.46 -8.08
CA CYS A 54 9.20 -2.16 -6.80
C CYS A 54 9.45 -3.67 -7.01
N THR A 55 10.42 -4.21 -6.27
CA THR A 55 10.66 -5.65 -6.19
C THR A 55 9.84 -6.24 -5.05
N LEU A 56 8.94 -7.15 -5.38
CA LEU A 56 8.12 -7.92 -4.47
C LEU A 56 8.79 -9.28 -4.25
N TYR A 57 9.41 -9.45 -3.08
CA TYR A 57 10.15 -10.66 -2.75
C TYR A 57 9.22 -11.79 -2.31
N LYS A 58 9.43 -12.98 -2.86
CA LYS A 58 8.69 -14.20 -2.50
C LYS A 58 8.90 -14.54 -1.02
N GLY A 59 7.86 -15.06 -0.39
CA GLY A 59 7.83 -15.39 1.03
C GLY A 59 7.67 -14.17 1.94
N ARG A 60 7.63 -12.94 1.40
CA ARG A 60 7.48 -11.71 2.19
C ARG A 60 6.06 -11.15 2.09
N GLN A 61 5.70 -10.39 3.12
CA GLN A 61 4.46 -9.62 3.16
C GLN A 61 4.68 -8.29 2.45
N VAL A 62 3.69 -7.88 1.65
CA VAL A 62 3.65 -6.58 0.98
C VAL A 62 2.36 -5.87 1.37
N THR A 63 2.47 -4.60 1.71
CA THR A 63 1.36 -3.69 2.01
C THR A 63 1.18 -2.71 0.86
N LEU A 64 -0.03 -2.67 0.31
CA LEU A 64 -0.48 -1.71 -0.69
C LEU A 64 -1.34 -0.65 0.00
N LYS A 65 -1.03 0.63 -0.23
CA LYS A 65 -1.88 1.76 0.18
C LYS A 65 -2.31 2.57 -1.04
N LEU A 66 -3.60 2.89 -1.09
CA LEU A 66 -4.19 3.73 -2.14
C LEU A 66 -4.79 4.96 -1.46
N VAL A 67 -4.28 6.15 -1.80
CA VAL A 67 -4.82 7.42 -1.33
C VAL A 67 -5.70 8.00 -2.43
N PHE A 68 -6.97 8.26 -2.15
CA PHE A 68 -7.93 8.69 -3.16
C PHE A 68 -9.04 9.57 -2.58
N ASN A 69 -9.78 10.27 -3.44
CA ASN A 69 -11.06 10.89 -3.07
C ASN A 69 -12.21 10.14 -3.74
N SER A 70 -13.37 10.08 -3.07
CA SER A 70 -14.62 9.65 -3.70
C SER A 70 -15.34 10.82 -4.37
N LYS A 71 -16.07 10.54 -5.46
CA LYS A 71 -17.00 11.50 -6.11
C LYS A 71 -18.46 11.14 -5.89
N GLU A 72 -18.74 10.01 -5.26
CA GLU A 72 -20.10 9.53 -4.96
C GLU A 72 -20.17 9.00 -3.52
N HIS A 73 -21.39 8.94 -2.98
CA HIS A 73 -21.66 8.30 -1.69
C HIS A 73 -21.74 6.78 -1.87
N ILE A 74 -20.77 6.04 -1.33
CA ILE A 74 -20.60 4.59 -1.54
C ILE A 74 -20.53 3.89 -0.18
N THR A 75 -21.48 3.00 0.08
CA THR A 75 -21.58 2.21 1.33
C THR A 75 -20.86 0.87 1.26
N ASP A 76 -20.65 0.32 0.06
CA ASP A 76 -19.90 -0.91 -0.18
C ASP A 76 -19.06 -0.78 -1.44
N ALA A 77 -17.82 -1.26 -1.36
CA ALA A 77 -16.87 -1.27 -2.46
C ALA A 77 -15.91 -2.44 -2.33
N LYS A 78 -15.39 -2.93 -3.47
CA LYS A 78 -14.48 -4.07 -3.54
C LYS A 78 -13.16 -3.72 -4.20
N ALA A 79 -12.07 -4.21 -3.62
CA ALA A 79 -10.74 -4.14 -4.20
C ALA A 79 -10.56 -5.30 -5.20
N VAL A 80 -10.06 -4.97 -6.38
CA VAL A 80 -9.84 -5.91 -7.49
C VAL A 80 -8.42 -5.74 -7.99
N ILE A 81 -7.62 -6.81 -7.91
CA ILE A 81 -6.21 -6.82 -8.29
C ILE A 81 -5.99 -7.86 -9.41
N HIS A 82 -5.28 -7.45 -10.46
CA HIS A 82 -4.85 -8.34 -11.55
C HIS A 82 -3.37 -8.15 -11.86
N GLY A 83 -2.66 -9.24 -12.07
CA GLY A 83 -1.36 -9.25 -12.74
C GLY A 83 -1.54 -9.39 -14.25
N ILE A 84 -0.94 -8.50 -15.04
CA ILE A 84 -1.00 -8.58 -16.51
C ILE A 84 0.22 -9.35 -17.01
N ILE A 85 0.02 -10.60 -17.42
CA ILE A 85 1.07 -11.51 -17.90
C ILE A 85 0.84 -11.75 -19.38
N LEU A 86 1.82 -11.38 -20.21
CA LEU A 86 1.72 -11.48 -21.68
C LEU A 86 0.44 -10.83 -22.25
N GLY A 87 0.01 -9.71 -21.65
CA GLY A 87 -1.21 -8.99 -22.04
C GLY A 87 -2.51 -9.54 -21.44
N ILE A 88 -2.49 -10.70 -20.79
CA ILE A 88 -3.66 -11.35 -20.20
C ILE A 88 -3.80 -10.94 -18.73
N PRO A 89 -4.97 -10.43 -18.29
CA PRO A 89 -5.22 -10.14 -16.89
C PRO A 89 -5.46 -11.44 -16.11
N VAL A 90 -4.58 -11.73 -15.14
CA VAL A 90 -4.69 -12.86 -14.22
C VAL A 90 -5.13 -12.33 -12.85
N PRO A 91 -6.25 -12.81 -12.28
CA PRO A 91 -6.76 -12.30 -11.01
C PRO A 91 -5.84 -12.67 -9.84
N PHE A 92 -5.65 -11.72 -8.92
CA PHE A 92 -5.00 -11.95 -7.64
C PHE A 92 -6.07 -12.08 -6.55
N PRO A 93 -6.23 -13.26 -5.92
CA PRO A 93 -7.26 -13.45 -4.91
C PRO A 93 -6.87 -12.76 -3.59
N LEU A 94 -7.72 -11.84 -3.13
CA LEU A 94 -7.68 -11.29 -1.78
C LEU A 94 -8.50 -12.19 -0.84
N GLU A 95 -8.04 -12.34 0.41
CA GLU A 95 -8.78 -13.08 1.44
C GLU A 95 -10.10 -12.36 1.78
N ASP A 96 -10.03 -11.04 1.92
CA ASP A 96 -11.19 -10.16 1.98
C ASP A 96 -11.03 -9.06 0.94
N ALA A 97 -11.96 -9.01 -0.02
CA ALA A 97 -11.96 -7.99 -1.06
C ALA A 97 -12.73 -6.72 -0.65
N ARG A 98 -13.41 -6.69 0.50
CA ARG A 98 -14.16 -5.51 0.94
C ARG A 98 -13.21 -4.37 1.27
N VAL A 99 -13.54 -3.18 0.79
CA VAL A 99 -12.73 -1.97 1.01
C VAL A 99 -13.00 -1.35 2.37
N CYS A 100 -14.27 -1.28 2.76
CA CYS A 100 -14.69 -0.56 3.96
C CYS A 100 -14.02 -0.99 5.28
N PRO A 101 -13.72 -2.28 5.53
CA PRO A 101 -12.99 -2.68 6.74
C PRO A 101 -11.56 -2.14 6.81
N ASN A 102 -10.96 -1.75 5.68
CA ASN A 102 -9.55 -1.40 5.57
C ASN A 102 -9.33 0.01 5.00
N VAL A 103 -10.33 0.90 5.13
CA VAL A 103 -10.25 2.29 4.66
C VAL A 103 -10.36 3.27 5.81
N GLU A 104 -9.53 4.30 5.76
CA GLU A 104 -9.53 5.42 6.73
C GLU A 104 -9.63 6.76 5.99
N PRO A 105 -10.55 7.67 6.36
CA PRO A 105 -11.63 7.50 7.34
C PRO A 105 -12.59 6.35 6.97
N ALA A 106 -13.30 5.81 7.97
CA ALA A 106 -14.20 4.68 7.77
C ALA A 106 -15.34 5.03 6.79
N CYS A 107 -15.88 4.00 6.13
CA CYS A 107 -17.05 4.13 5.26
C CYS A 107 -18.28 4.74 5.99
N PRO A 108 -19.22 5.36 5.26
CA PRO A 108 -19.30 5.43 3.79
C PRO A 108 -18.22 6.31 3.17
N LEU A 109 -17.82 5.97 1.94
CA LEU A 109 -17.01 6.87 1.13
C LEU A 109 -17.94 7.99 0.65
N ASP A 110 -17.61 9.24 0.96
CA ASP A 110 -18.45 10.38 0.66
C ASP A 110 -17.62 11.53 0.06
N PRO A 111 -18.15 12.28 -0.91
CA PRO A 111 -17.45 13.41 -1.53
C PRO A 111 -17.04 14.51 -0.54
N SER A 112 -17.76 14.68 0.57
CA SER A 112 -17.54 15.73 1.56
C SER A 112 -16.37 15.46 2.51
N VAL A 113 -15.90 14.21 2.63
CA VAL A 113 -14.83 13.83 3.55
C VAL A 113 -13.44 14.15 2.98
N GLY A 114 -13.30 14.11 1.66
CA GLY A 114 -12.02 14.33 0.98
C GLY A 114 -11.20 13.05 0.84
N LYS A 115 -10.03 13.00 1.49
CA LYS A 115 -9.04 11.95 1.27
C LYS A 115 -9.33 10.70 2.10
N TYR A 116 -9.33 9.56 1.42
CA TYR A 116 -9.36 8.22 1.98
C TYR A 116 -8.05 7.49 1.70
N THR A 117 -7.66 6.61 2.62
CA THR A 117 -6.53 5.69 2.49
C THR A 117 -7.04 4.27 2.65
N TYR A 118 -7.03 3.50 1.58
CA TYR A 118 -7.27 2.05 1.63
C TYR A 118 -5.93 1.33 1.81
N THR A 119 -5.84 0.44 2.79
CA THR A 119 -4.62 -0.32 3.10
C THR A 119 -4.89 -1.81 3.05
N VAL A 120 -4.09 -2.59 2.31
CA VAL A 120 -4.20 -4.05 2.30
C VAL A 120 -2.83 -4.70 2.29
N SER A 121 -2.66 -5.75 3.10
CA SER A 121 -1.43 -6.52 3.22
C SER A 121 -1.64 -7.95 2.72
N PHE A 122 -0.71 -8.48 1.94
CA PHE A 122 -0.79 -9.84 1.41
C PHE A 122 0.60 -10.47 1.22
N PRO A 123 0.70 -11.81 1.33
CA PRO A 123 1.95 -12.50 1.08
C PRO A 123 2.23 -12.67 -0.43
N VAL A 124 3.47 -12.45 -0.84
CA VAL A 124 3.98 -12.85 -2.15
C VAL A 124 4.36 -14.33 -2.08
N LYS A 125 3.53 -15.23 -2.63
CA LYS A 125 3.74 -16.68 -2.46
C LYS A 125 5.01 -17.16 -3.18
N HIS A 126 5.71 -18.13 -2.58
CA HIS A 126 6.88 -18.77 -3.21
C HIS A 126 6.57 -19.41 -4.58
N ALA A 127 5.33 -19.84 -4.79
CA ALA A 127 4.87 -20.42 -6.05
C ALA A 127 4.74 -19.41 -7.20
N TYR A 128 4.77 -18.09 -6.93
CA TYR A 128 4.67 -17.09 -7.98
C TYR A 128 5.94 -17.08 -8.86
N PRO A 129 5.81 -16.91 -10.19
CA PRO A 129 6.97 -16.85 -11.07
C PRO A 129 7.80 -15.59 -10.79
N SER A 130 9.12 -15.68 -10.97
CA SER A 130 9.98 -14.49 -10.97
C SER A 130 9.84 -13.80 -12.32
N ILE A 131 9.13 -12.67 -12.35
CA ILE A 131 8.80 -11.98 -13.59
C ILE A 131 8.58 -10.49 -13.35
N ARG A 132 8.85 -9.67 -14.37
CA ARG A 132 8.41 -8.28 -14.42
C ARG A 132 7.04 -8.20 -15.09
N LEU A 133 6.08 -7.55 -14.44
CA LEU A 133 4.70 -7.46 -14.91
C LEU A 133 4.09 -6.09 -14.58
N LYS A 134 2.94 -5.80 -15.19
CA LYS A 134 2.10 -4.69 -14.77
C LYS A 134 1.04 -5.24 -13.82
N VAL A 135 0.81 -4.56 -12.71
CA VAL A 135 -0.35 -4.79 -11.84
C VAL A 135 -1.42 -3.78 -12.20
N ARG A 136 -2.68 -4.22 -12.28
CA ARG A 136 -3.85 -3.35 -12.28
C ARG A 136 -4.55 -3.52 -10.92
N VAL A 137 -4.71 -2.44 -10.18
CA VAL A 137 -5.53 -2.39 -8.97
C VAL A 137 -6.68 -1.42 -9.17
N ALA A 138 -7.87 -1.81 -8.75
CA ALA A 138 -9.05 -0.96 -8.77
C ALA A 138 -9.84 -1.12 -7.47
N ILE A 139 -10.53 -0.06 -7.08
CA ILE A 139 -11.65 -0.11 -6.13
C ILE A 139 -12.91 0.08 -6.96
N GLN A 140 -13.87 -0.84 -6.83
CA GLN A 140 -15.11 -0.84 -7.59
C GLN A 140 -16.32 -0.72 -6.68
N ASN A 141 -17.32 0.06 -7.08
CA ASN A 141 -18.63 0.13 -6.41
C ASN A 141 -19.47 -1.12 -6.72
N ALA A 142 -20.70 -1.17 -6.22
CA ALA A 142 -21.63 -2.28 -6.42
C ALA A 142 -21.95 -2.52 -7.92
N GLU A 143 -21.92 -1.46 -8.72
CA GLU A 143 -22.16 -1.44 -10.17
C GLU A 143 -20.92 -1.88 -10.99
N LYS A 144 -19.81 -2.21 -10.32
CA LYS A 144 -18.51 -2.57 -10.91
C LYS A 144 -17.84 -1.42 -11.66
N GLU A 145 -18.27 -0.19 -11.44
CA GLU A 145 -17.60 1.01 -11.92
C GLU A 145 -16.39 1.30 -11.05
N ASN A 146 -15.30 1.76 -11.66
CA ASN A 146 -14.08 2.04 -10.89
C ASN A 146 -14.26 3.36 -10.14
N VAL A 147 -14.20 3.30 -8.81
CA VAL A 147 -13.95 4.47 -7.97
C VAL A 147 -12.56 4.99 -8.29
N ILE A 148 -11.56 4.11 -8.23
CA ILE A 148 -10.21 4.39 -8.70
C ILE A 148 -9.63 3.21 -9.47
N CYS A 149 -8.64 3.49 -10.31
CA CYS A 149 -7.90 2.48 -11.07
C CYS A 149 -6.43 2.91 -11.26
N ALA A 150 -5.50 2.06 -10.83
CA ALA A 150 -4.07 2.24 -11.06
C ALA A 150 -3.47 1.07 -11.86
N ARG A 151 -2.57 1.39 -12.80
CA ARG A 151 -1.63 0.44 -13.38
C ARG A 151 -0.20 0.83 -13.00
N LEU A 152 0.56 -0.11 -12.47
CA LEU A 152 1.96 0.11 -12.09
C LEU A 152 2.85 -1.08 -12.45
N PRO A 153 4.10 -0.85 -12.87
CA PRO A 153 5.06 -1.92 -13.07
C PRO A 153 5.58 -2.43 -11.72
N VAL A 154 5.71 -3.74 -11.59
CA VAL A 154 6.38 -4.41 -10.45
C VAL A 154 7.26 -5.54 -10.96
N GLN A 155 8.18 -6.00 -10.11
CA GLN A 155 8.99 -7.18 -10.35
C GLN A 155 8.80 -8.17 -9.21
N ILE A 156 8.55 -9.44 -9.51
CA ILE A 156 8.57 -10.50 -8.50
C ILE A 156 9.94 -11.19 -8.56
N SER A 157 10.60 -11.32 -7.41
CA SER A 157 11.90 -12.00 -7.26
C SER A 157 11.89 -12.92 -6.05
N SER A 158 12.82 -13.88 -6.01
CA SER A 158 13.13 -14.64 -4.80
C SER A 158 13.84 -13.77 -3.77
#